data_AF-A2QLZ7-F1
#
_entry.id   AF-A2QLZ7-F1
#
_cell.length_a   1.000
_cell.length_b   1.000
_cell.length_c   1.000
_cell.angle_alpha   90.00
_cell.angle_beta   90.00
_cell.angle_gamma   90.00
#
_symmetry.space_group_name_H-M   'P 1'
#
loop_
_entity.id
_entity.type
_entity.pdbx_description
1 polymer ?
#
loop_
_entity_poly.entity_id
_entity_poly.type
_entity_poly.pdbx_seq_one_letter_code
_entity_poly.pdbx_strand_id
1 'polypeptide(L)' 'MSPSSPWKIVEHRVPCQHVREYPAATTITQESVLYLAVKQYIPLTNINPRPGDATIIVAPGGGFGKV' A
#
# COMPACT_ATOMS: atom_id res chain seq x y z
N MET A 1 12.37 -23.77 -12.66
CA MET A 1 12.28 -23.07 -11.35
C MET A 1 12.12 -21.59 -11.64
N SER A 2 11.04 -20.96 -11.18
CA SER A 2 10.91 -19.51 -11.29
C SER A 2 12.02 -18.84 -10.46
N PRO A 3 12.68 -17.79 -10.95
CA PRO A 3 13.71 -17.10 -10.18
C PRO A 3 13.12 -16.56 -8.88
N SER A 4 13.88 -16.65 -7.78
CA SER A 4 13.48 -16.05 -6.51
C SER A 4 13.39 -14.53 -6.68
N SER A 5 12.27 -13.93 -6.26
CA SER A 5 12.11 -12.47 -6.24
C SER A 5 13.27 -11.80 -5.47
N PRO A 6 13.88 -10.71 -5.98
CA PRO A 6 14.93 -9.99 -5.26
C PRO A 6 14.41 -9.16 -4.08
N TRP A 7 13.10 -9.25 -3.80
CA TRP A 7 12.39 -8.49 -2.79
C TRP A 7 11.76 -9.40 -1.75
N LYS A 8 11.87 -9.03 -0.48
CA LYS A 8 10.94 -9.44 0.57
C LYS A 8 9.68 -8.57 0.45
N ILE A 9 8.53 -9.21 0.22
CA ILE A 9 7.25 -8.52 0.06
C ILE A 9 6.48 -8.59 1.38
N VAL A 10 6.02 -7.44 1.87
CA VAL A 10 5.14 -7.33 3.04
C VAL A 10 3.81 -6.73 2.60
N GLU A 11 2.72 -7.38 2.97
CA GLU A 11 1.36 -6.92 2.70
C GLU A 11 0.79 -6.19 3.92
N HIS A 12 0.29 -4.99 3.71
CA HIS A 12 -0.31 -4.17 4.73
C HIS A 12 -1.76 -3.84 4.39
N ARG A 13 -2.60 -3.81 5.42
CA ARG A 13 -3.97 -3.31 5.37
C ARG A 13 -4.04 -2.07 6.28
N VAL A 14 -4.10 -0.89 5.67
CA VAL A 14 -3.99 0.39 6.39
C VAL A 14 -5.33 1.11 6.37
N PRO A 15 -5.85 1.63 7.50
CA PRO A 15 -7.08 2.42 7.50
C PRO A 15 -6.87 3.73 6.71
N CYS A 16 -7.83 4.07 5.85
CA CYS A 16 -7.86 5.34 5.14
C CYS A 16 -8.24 6.51 6.08
N GLN A 17 -8.05 7.73 5.58
CA GLN A 17 -8.62 8.94 6.17
C GLN A 17 -10.15 8.89 6.30
N HIS A 18 -10.69 9.52 7.34
CA HIS A 18 -12.13 9.60 7.60
C HIS A 18 -12.80 10.77 6.85
N VAL A 19 -12.08 11.88 6.60
CA VAL A 19 -12.60 13.02 5.84
C VAL A 19 -12.61 12.66 4.35
N ARG A 20 -13.75 12.89 3.68
CA ARG A 20 -13.98 12.54 2.27
C ARG A 20 -14.54 13.73 1.51
N GLU A 21 -14.25 13.77 0.21
CA GLU A 21 -14.70 14.85 -0.67
C GLU A 21 -16.22 14.85 -0.86
N TYR A 22 -16.84 13.67 -0.97
CA TYR A 22 -18.27 13.54 -1.28
C TYR A 22 -19.06 12.90 -0.12
N PRO A 23 -20.28 13.40 0.17
CA PRO A 23 -21.26 12.65 0.94
C PRO A 23 -21.52 11.28 0.28
N ALA A 24 -21.81 10.27 1.10
CA ALA A 24 -22.03 8.89 0.65
C ALA A 24 -20.84 8.25 -0.10
N ALA A 25 -19.61 8.69 0.15
CA ALA A 25 -18.39 7.99 -0.30
C ALA A 25 -18.23 6.57 0.27
N THR A 26 -19.10 6.19 1.22
CA THR A 26 -19.22 4.87 1.85
C THR A 26 -20.66 4.39 1.72
N THR A 27 -20.83 3.07 1.62
CA THR A 27 -22.15 2.45 1.33
C THR A 27 -23.01 2.21 2.56
N ILE A 28 -22.43 2.22 3.77
CA ILE A 28 -23.12 1.87 5.02
C ILE A 28 -23.32 3.11 5.89
N THR A 29 -22.23 3.65 6.46
CA THR A 29 -22.24 4.87 7.29
C THR A 29 -21.08 5.78 6.92
N GLN A 30 -21.17 7.08 7.22
CA GLN A 30 -20.06 8.04 6.96
C GLN A 30 -18.77 7.68 7.71
N GLU A 31 -18.91 7.00 8.85
CA GLU A 31 -17.85 6.55 9.75
C GLU A 31 -17.23 5.22 9.30
N SER A 32 -17.76 4.60 8.24
CA SER A 32 -17.25 3.34 7.73
C SER A 32 -15.79 3.50 7.25
N VAL A 33 -14.90 2.68 7.80
CA VAL A 33 -13.47 2.74 7.51
C VAL A 33 -13.18 2.03 6.18
N LEU A 34 -12.70 2.78 5.18
CA LEU A 34 -12.06 2.16 4.02
C LEU A 34 -10.62 1.77 4.36
N TYR A 35 -10.09 0.78 3.64
CA TYR A 35 -8.73 0.30 3.83
C TYR A 35 -7.92 0.37 2.53
N LEU A 36 -6.66 0.81 2.65
CA LEU A 36 -5.66 0.73 1.60
C LEU A 36 -4.94 -0.61 1.68
N ALA A 37 -4.88 -1.32 0.55
CA ALA A 37 -4.02 -2.47 0.37
C ALA A 37 -2.64 -1.99 -0.13
N VAL A 38 -1.59 -2.24 0.65
CA VAL A 38 -0.22 -1.79 0.33
C VAL A 38 0.71 -3.00 0.25
N LYS A 39 1.52 -3.09 -0.82
CA LYS A 39 2.65 -4.03 -0.90
C LYS A 39 3.94 -3.24 -0.75
N GLN A 40 4.69 -3.56 0.28
CA GLN A 40 6.03 -3.03 0.51
C GLN A 40 7.05 -4.02 -0.03
N TYR A 41 7.95 -3.55 -0.87
CA TYR A 41 9.03 -4.34 -1.45
C TYR A 41 10.34 -3.93 -0.80
N ILE A 42 10.91 -4.80 0.02
CA ILE A 42 12.16 -4.56 0.74
C ILE A 42 13.28 -5.31 -0.01
N PRO A 43 14.33 -4.63 -0.48
CA PRO A 43 15.40 -5.29 -1.23
C PRO A 43 16.13 -6.27 -0.32
N LEU A 44 16.33 -7.51 -0.78
CA LEU A 44 17.05 -8.53 0.00
C LEU A 44 18.51 -8.13 0.28
N THR A 45 19.08 -7.25 -0.54
CA THR A 45 20.42 -6.67 -0.36
C THR A 45 20.48 -5.60 0.74
N ASN A 46 19.35 -5.06 1.18
CA ASN A 46 19.28 -4.02 2.20
C ASN A 46 17.98 -4.13 3.02
N ILE A 47 17.91 -5.15 3.89
CA ILE A 47 16.77 -5.39 4.78
C ILE A 47 16.70 -4.40 5.97
N ASN A 48 17.81 -3.74 6.31
CA ASN A 48 17.90 -2.78 7.42
C ASN A 48 18.35 -1.41 6.86
N PRO A 49 17.40 -0.54 6.46
CA PRO A 49 17.71 0.75 5.88
C PRO A 49 18.60 1.60 6.79
N ARG A 50 19.50 2.38 6.18
CA ARG A 50 20.44 3.28 6.83
C ARG A 50 20.14 4.73 6.44
N PRO A 51 20.61 5.72 7.22
CA PRO A 51 20.53 7.12 6.83
C PRO A 51 21.10 7.32 5.42
N GLY A 52 20.33 7.98 4.55
CA GLY A 52 20.68 8.19 3.13
C GLY A 52 19.99 7.22 2.15
N ASP A 53 19.41 6.11 2.63
CA ASP A 53 18.60 5.24 1.77
C ASP A 53 17.27 5.90 1.38
N ALA A 54 16.79 5.58 0.17
CA ALA A 54 15.53 6.12 -0.36
C ALA A 54 14.38 5.12 -0.23
N THR A 55 13.19 5.63 0.09
CA THR A 55 11.92 4.90 -0.03
C THR A 55 11.08 5.51 -1.15
N ILE A 56 10.58 4.67 -2.05
CA ILE A 56 9.74 5.10 -3.18
C ILE A 56 8.29 4.71 -2.88
N ILE A 57 7.39 5.69 -2.98
CA ILE A 57 5.95 5.47 -2.86
C ILE A 57 5.36 5.49 -4.27
N VAL A 58 4.72 4.39 -4.65
CA VAL A 58 4.06 4.25 -5.96
C VAL A 58 2.55 4.18 -5.76
N ALA A 59 1.85 5.14 -6.34
CA ALA A 59 0.40 5.11 -6.48
C ALA A 59 0.07 4.77 -7.95
N PRO A 60 -0.43 3.57 -8.25
CA PRO A 60 -0.84 3.25 -9.61
C PRO A 60 -2.04 4.10 -10.02
N GLY A 61 -2.20 4.31 -11.33
CA GLY A 61 -3.40 4.95 -11.88
C GLY A 61 -4.67 4.13 -11.62
N GLY A 62 -5.83 4.71 -11.93
CA GLY A 62 -7.12 4.04 -11.80
C GLY A 62 -7.28 2.85 -12.75
N GLY A 63 -8.24 1.98 -12.45
CA GLY A 63 -8.67 0.87 -13.33
C GLY A 63 -8.06 -0.50 -13.04
N PHE A 64 -7.04 -0.57 -12.18
CA PHE A 64 -6.45 -1.84 -11.73
C PHE A 64 -6.56 -1.97 -10.22
N GLY A 65 -7.53 -2.77 -9.77
CA GLY A 65 -7.65 -3.14 -8.36
C GLY A 65 -6.46 -3.97 -7.93
N LYS A 66 -5.89 -3.61 -6.77
CA LYS A 66 -5.00 -4.52 -6.06
C LYS A 66 -5.88 -5.57 -5.38
N VAL A 67 -5.85 -6.80 -5.88
CA VAL A 67 -6.39 -7.99 -5.20
C VAL A 67 -5.51 -8.37 -4.02
#